data_AF-A0A971RE49-F1
#
_entry.id   AF-A0A971RE49-F1
#
_cell.length_a   1.000
_cell.length_b   1.000
_cell.length_c   1.000
_cell.angle_alpha   90.00
_cell.angle_beta   90.00
_cell.angle_gamma   90.00
#
_symmetry.space_group_name_H-M   'P 1'
#
loop_
_entity.id
_entity.type
_entity.pdbx_description
1 polymer ?
#
loop_
_entity_poly.entity_id
_entity_poly.type
_entity_poly.pdbx_seq_one_letter_code
_entity_poly.pdbx_strand_id
1 'polypeptide(L)'
;MSDTIYHVFRVAERHREGEVGATLVLDGSLAAEPGQFVMVWLPGIEERPLAVMGTEPLSLTIRTVGRFTNAITGLETGDRLWVR
;
A
#
# COMPACT_ATOMS: atom_id res chain seq x y z
N MET A 1 -17.94 -0.17 -19.62
CA MET A 1 -16.69 -0.91 -19.35
C MET A 1 -16.56 -0.92 -17.85
N SER A 2 -16.60 -2.10 -17.21
CA SER A 2 -16.63 -2.17 -15.74
C SER A 2 -15.36 -1.59 -15.17
N ASP A 3 -15.43 -0.35 -14.70
CA ASP A 3 -14.39 0.30 -13.92
C ASP A 3 -14.22 -0.54 -12.65
N THR A 4 -13.14 -1.31 -12.59
CA THR A 4 -12.83 -2.03 -11.35
C THR A 4 -12.33 -0.96 -10.39
N ILE A 5 -13.16 -0.60 -9.41
CA ILE A 5 -12.94 0.54 -8.49
C ILE A 5 -11.58 0.42 -7.76
N TYR A 6 -11.03 -0.80 -7.62
CA TYR A 6 -9.73 -1.05 -7.01
C TYR A 6 -8.83 -1.87 -7.93
N HIS A 7 -7.56 -1.48 -8.00
CA HIS A 7 -6.47 -2.26 -8.55
C HIS A 7 -5.94 -3.19 -7.45
N VAL A 8 -5.79 -4.48 -7.78
CA VAL A 8 -5.23 -5.46 -6.84
C VAL A 8 -3.76 -5.62 -7.13
N PHE A 9 -2.93 -5.23 -6.17
CA PHE A 9 -1.50 -5.45 -6.20
C PHE A 9 -1.11 -6.56 -5.23
N ARG A 10 0.07 -7.15 -5.44
CA ARG A 10 0.77 -7.94 -4.44
C ARG A 10 1.97 -7.20 -3.91
N VAL A 11 2.32 -7.45 -2.65
CA VAL A 11 3.61 -7.02 -2.10
C VAL A 11 4.71 -7.80 -2.80
N ALA A 12 5.54 -7.10 -3.57
CA ALA A 12 6.73 -7.65 -4.20
C ALA A 12 7.88 -7.70 -3.19
N GLU A 13 8.07 -6.60 -2.46
CA GLU A 13 9.13 -6.48 -1.45
C GLU A 13 8.64 -5.70 -0.23
N ARG A 14 9.19 -6.05 0.93
CA ARG A 14 8.97 -5.35 2.19
C ARG A 14 10.32 -4.93 2.77
N HIS A 15 10.53 -3.63 2.87
CA HIS A 15 11.67 -3.06 3.58
C HIS A 15 11.24 -2.64 4.97
N ARG A 16 12.02 -3.03 5.99
CA ARG A 16 11.78 -2.58 7.37
C ARG A 16 12.33 -1.18 7.55
N GLU A 17 11.50 -0.26 8.04
CA GLU A 17 11.90 1.10 8.42
C GLU A 17 12.21 1.12 9.92
N GLY A 18 13.24 0.35 10.32
CA GLY A 18 13.57 0.11 11.71
C GLY A 18 12.43 -0.56 12.48
N GLU A 19 12.12 -0.05 13.67
CA GLU A 19 11.02 -0.55 14.53
C GLU A 19 9.71 0.23 14.34
N VAL A 20 9.70 1.29 13.53
CA VAL A 20 8.58 2.25 13.47
C VAL A 20 7.63 2.01 12.30
N GLY A 21 8.00 1.18 11.33
CA GLY A 21 7.21 1.03 10.11
C GLY A 21 7.84 0.11 9.08
N ALA A 22 7.27 0.15 7.88
CA ALA A 22 7.78 -0.56 6.72
C ALA A 22 7.48 0.21 5.44
N THR A 23 8.33 0.00 4.43
CA THR A 23 8.07 0.38 3.04
C THR A 23 7.66 -0.88 2.29
N LEU A 24 6.49 -0.84 1.68
CA LEU A 24 5.98 -1.91 0.82
C LEU A 24 6.17 -1.49 -0.63
N VAL A 25 6.84 -2.33 -1.39
CA VAL A 25 6.95 -2.22 -2.85
C VAL A 25 5.98 -3.20 -3.47
N LEU A 26 5.12 -2.73 -4.37
CA LEU A 26 4.07 -3.51 -4.99
C LEU A 26 4.48 -4.03 -6.37
N ASP A 27 3.81 -5.07 -6.85
CA ASP A 27 4.10 -5.76 -8.12
C ASP A 27 3.59 -5.06 -9.39
N GLY A 28 3.31 -3.76 -9.32
CA GLY A 28 2.86 -2.98 -10.46
C GLY A 28 3.00 -1.48 -10.25
N SER A 29 2.52 -0.72 -11.23
CA SER A 29 2.57 0.74 -11.21
C SER A 29 1.20 1.37 -11.10
N LEU A 30 1.17 2.59 -10.54
CA LEU A 30 0.00 3.44 -10.54
C LEU A 30 0.46 4.88 -10.71
N ALA A 31 -0.04 5.55 -11.75
CA ALA A 31 0.28 6.94 -11.99
C ALA A 31 -0.26 7.82 -10.86
N ALA A 32 0.63 8.60 -10.25
CA ALA A 32 0.29 9.60 -9.24
C ALA A 32 1.26 10.79 -9.35
N GLU A 33 0.76 11.98 -9.06
CA GLU A 33 1.55 13.21 -8.98
C GLU A 33 2.04 13.46 -7.54
N PRO A 34 3.18 14.16 -7.35
CA PRO A 34 3.65 14.53 -6.02
C PRO A 34 2.58 15.26 -5.20
N GLY A 35 2.32 14.78 -3.99
CA GLY A 35 1.29 15.31 -3.10
C GLY A 35 -0.06 14.60 -3.19
N GLN A 36 -0.26 13.70 -4.16
CA GLN A 36 -1.41 12.81 -4.18
C GLN A 36 -1.24 11.63 -3.20
N PHE A 37 -2.37 11.03 -2.87
CA PHE A 37 -2.45 9.81 -2.06
C PHE A 37 -3.31 8.79 -2.79
N VAL A 38 -3.11 7.53 -2.43
CA VAL A 38 -3.94 6.42 -2.89
C VAL A 38 -4.81 5.93 -1.74
N MET A 39 -5.98 5.43 -2.07
CA MET A 39 -6.88 4.84 -1.11
C MET A 39 -6.59 3.35 -1.03
N VAL A 40 -6.14 2.91 0.14
CA VAL A 40 -5.70 1.54 0.37
C VAL A 40 -6.72 0.82 1.23
N TRP A 41 -7.19 -0.31 0.74
CA TRP A 41 -8.18 -1.13 1.41
C TRP A 41 -7.62 -2.50 1.78
N LEU A 42 -7.81 -2.89 3.04
CA LEU A 42 -7.62 -4.25 3.52
C LEU A 42 -8.99 -4.86 3.83
N PRO A 43 -9.42 -5.90 3.09
CA PRO A 43 -10.69 -6.57 3.33
C PRO A 43 -10.86 -7.02 4.78
N GLY A 44 -11.98 -6.67 5.40
CA GLY A 44 -12.29 -6.99 6.80
C GLY A 44 -11.62 -6.07 7.84
N ILE A 45 -10.77 -5.11 7.43
CA ILE A 45 -10.12 -4.16 8.33
C ILE A 45 -10.71 -2.76 8.19
N GLU A 46 -10.25 -1.98 7.21
CA GLU A 46 -10.73 -0.63 6.86
C GLU A 46 -10.05 -0.15 5.55
N GLU A 47 -10.47 1.02 5.06
CA GLU A 47 -9.83 1.75 3.96
C GLU A 47 -9.24 3.06 4.51
N ARG A 48 -8.01 3.42 4.12
CA ARG A 48 -7.38 4.70 4.49
C ARG A 48 -6.57 5.29 3.33
N PRO A 49 -6.45 6.62 3.26
CA PRO A 49 -5.50 7.27 2.36
C PRO A 49 -4.06 7.03 2.83
N LEU A 50 -3.17 6.68 1.91
CA LEU A 50 -1.73 6.58 2.12
C LEU A 50 -0.98 7.38 1.06
N ALA A 51 0.07 8.08 1.50
CA ALA A 51 0.93 8.84 0.59
C ALA A 51 1.71 7.89 -0.33
N VAL A 52 1.81 8.28 -1.60
CA VAL A 52 2.60 7.54 -2.60
C VAL A 52 4.07 7.93 -2.46
N MET A 53 4.95 6.94 -2.39
CA MET A 53 6.40 7.15 -2.32
C MET A 53 7.10 6.91 -3.66
N GLY A 54 6.56 6.01 -4.47
CA GLY A 54 7.00 5.72 -5.82
C GLY A 54 5.82 5.22 -6.65
N THR A 55 5.87 5.43 -7.95
CA THR A 55 4.78 5.07 -8.89
C THR A 55 5.13 3.89 -9.78
N GLU A 56 6.42 3.62 -10.02
CA GLU A 56 6.93 2.53 -10.85
C GLU A 56 8.22 1.92 -10.25
N PRO A 57 8.12 0.85 -9.43
CA PRO A 57 6.89 0.26 -8.91
C PRO A 57 6.16 1.16 -7.89
N LEU A 58 4.86 0.94 -7.71
CA LEU A 58 4.08 1.60 -6.68
C LEU A 58 4.65 1.22 -5.31
N SER A 59 5.04 2.21 -4.52
CA SER A 59 5.56 1.99 -3.18
C SER A 59 4.93 2.92 -2.15
N LEU A 60 4.77 2.39 -0.94
CA LEU A 60 4.13 3.05 0.18
C LEU A 60 5.02 2.90 1.41
N THR A 61 5.42 4.00 2.04
CA THR A 61 6.12 4.00 3.33
C THR A 61 5.12 4.28 4.43
N ILE A 62 4.92 3.32 5.33
CA ILE A 62 3.88 3.38 6.35
C ILE A 62 4.50 3.30 7.74
N ARG A 63 4.16 4.28 8.58
CA ARG A 63 4.44 4.23 10.01
C ARG A 63 3.37 3.43 10.74
N THR A 64 3.82 2.52 11.59
CA THR A 64 3.00 1.66 12.43
C THR A 64 2.49 2.45 13.64
N VAL A 65 1.20 2.82 13.64
CA VAL A 65 0.59 3.69 14.67
C VAL A 65 -0.80 3.25 15.14
N GLY A 66 -1.42 2.26 14.50
CA GLY A 66 -2.77 1.82 14.85
C GLY A 66 -3.18 0.54 14.12
N ARG A 67 -4.41 0.08 14.36
CA ARG A 67 -4.94 -1.19 13.83
C ARG A 67 -4.68 -1.39 12.32
N PHE A 68 -5.03 -0.41 11.50
CA PHE A 68 -4.82 -0.47 10.05
C PHE A 68 -3.35 -0.54 9.66
N THR A 69 -2.53 0.38 10.18
CA THR A 69 -1.13 0.46 9.79
C THR A 69 -0.33 -0.72 10.33
N ASN A 70 -0.66 -1.26 11.51
CA ASN A 70 -0.14 -2.54 12.01
C ASN A 70 -0.42 -3.70 11.04
N ALA A 71 -1.65 -3.79 10.51
CA ALA A 71 -2.02 -4.84 9.58
C ALA A 71 -1.30 -4.68 8.23
N ILE A 72 -1.23 -3.46 7.69
CA ILE A 72 -0.52 -3.19 6.43
C ILE A 72 0.98 -3.46 6.55
N THR A 73 1.64 -2.92 7.59
CA THR A 73 3.10 -3.11 7.73
C THR A 73 3.49 -4.55 8.09
N GLY A 74 2.51 -5.37 8.47
CA GLY A 74 2.65 -6.81 8.70
C GLY A 74 2.45 -7.70 7.48
N LEU A 75 2.05 -7.15 6.32
CA LEU A 75 1.95 -7.92 5.08
C LEU A 75 3.33 -8.44 4.65
N GLU A 76 3.39 -9.63 4.09
CA GLU A 76 4.61 -10.24 3.56
C GLU A 76 4.56 -10.33 2.03
N THR A 77 5.70 -10.62 1.39
CA THR A 77 5.76 -10.82 -0.06
C THR A 77 4.72 -11.84 -0.54
N GLY A 78 3.96 -11.47 -1.56
CA GLY A 78 2.86 -12.26 -2.13
C GLY A 78 1.48 -11.90 -1.60
N ASP A 79 1.37 -11.21 -0.46
CA ASP A 79 0.09 -10.75 0.07
C ASP A 79 -0.55 -9.67 -0.80
N ARG A 80 -1.88 -9.61 -0.78
CA ARG A 80 -2.66 -8.72 -1.65
C ARG A 80 -3.02 -7.41 -0.96
N LEU A 81 -3.03 -6.35 -1.75
CA LEU A 81 -3.44 -5.01 -1.37
C LEU A 81 -4.37 -4.42 -2.44
N TRP A 82 -5.49 -3.82 -2.03
CA TRP A 82 -6.42 -3.17 -2.93
C TRP A 82 -6.17 -1.67 -2.88
N VAL A 83 -5.91 -1.07 -4.04
CA VAL A 83 -5.49 0.33 -4.17
C VAL A 83 -6.35 1.04 -5.20
N ARG A 84 -6.77 2.27 -4.89
CA ARG A 84 -7.53 3.15 -5.77
C ARG A 84 -6.90 4.53 -5.84
#